data_AF-A0A5E4URK2-F1
#
_entry.id   AF-A0A5E4URK2-F1
#
_cell.length_a   1.000
_cell.length_b   1.000
_cell.length_c   1.000
_cell.angle_alpha   90.00
_cell.angle_beta   90.00
_cell.angle_gamma   90.00
#
_symmetry.space_group_name_H-M   'P 1'
#
loop_
_entity.id
_entity.type
_entity.pdbx_description
1 polymer ?
#
loop_
_entity_poly.entity_id
_entity_poly.type
_entity_poly.pdbx_seq_one_letter_code
_entity_poly.pdbx_strand_id
1 'polypeptide(L)'
;MAEITIEQLRTTIIDNDALAQDGFEEIRAIAKLALMALETPAGQNSPETLARAFEAIWGISERVEGAISSNAEEVGCNYVDSRFESRAKAMAEARHA
;
A
#
# COMPACT_ATOMS: atom_id res chain seq x y z
N MET A 1 16.62 -6.29 21.39
CA MET A 1 15.42 -5.60 20.86
C MET A 1 14.63 -5.12 22.06
N ALA A 2 14.16 -3.88 22.05
CA ALA A 2 13.25 -3.41 23.11
C ALA A 2 11.97 -4.25 23.07
N GLU A 3 11.43 -4.59 24.23
CA GLU A 3 10.15 -5.28 24.32
C GLU A 3 9.03 -4.33 23.89
N ILE A 4 8.20 -4.78 22.94
CA ILE A 4 7.12 -3.96 22.40
C ILE A 4 5.93 -4.01 23.35
N THR A 5 5.48 -2.82 23.73
CA THR A 5 4.36 -2.67 24.65
C THR A 5 3.03 -2.79 23.91
N ILE A 6 1.99 -3.19 24.65
CA ILE A 6 0.60 -3.20 24.14
C ILE A 6 0.19 -1.80 23.66
N GLU A 7 0.68 -0.74 24.31
CA GLU A 7 0.39 0.63 23.91
C GLU A 7 1.00 0.96 22.54
N GLN A 8 2.27 0.58 22.30
CA GLN A 8 2.90 0.76 20.99
C GLN A 8 2.14 0.01 19.89
N LEU A 9 1.73 -1.24 20.15
CA LEU A 9 0.94 -2.00 19.19
C LEU A 9 -0.41 -1.31 18.90
N ARG A 10 -1.07 -0.77 19.93
CA ARG A 10 -2.34 -0.05 19.79
C ARG A 10 -2.17 1.22 18.96
N THR A 11 -1.15 2.02 19.25
CA THR A 11 -0.82 3.24 18.50
C THR A 11 -0.58 2.90 17.03
N THR A 12 0.25 1.89 16.74
CA THR A 12 0.52 1.45 15.37
C THR A 12 -0.75 1.01 14.61
N ILE A 13 -1.68 0.31 15.27
CA ILE A 13 -2.96 -0.07 14.64
C ILE A 13 -3.81 1.16 14.32
N ILE A 14 -3.88 2.13 15.24
CA ILE A 14 -4.62 3.39 15.04
C ILE A 14 -4.01 4.18 13.88
N ASP A 15 -2.69 4.31 13.85
CA ASP A 15 -1.98 5.05 12.81
C ASP A 15 -2.16 4.38 11.44
N ASN A 16 -2.09 3.05 11.38
CA ASN A 16 -2.33 2.29 10.15
C ASN A 16 -3.77 2.40 9.67
N ASP A 17 -4.76 2.37 10.57
CA ASP A 17 -6.16 2.60 10.19
C ASP A 17 -6.35 4.01 9.62
N ALA A 18 -5.81 5.04 10.29
CA ALA A 18 -5.88 6.42 9.80
C ALA A 18 -5.24 6.56 8.41
N LEU A 19 -4.03 6.03 8.20
CA LEU A 19 -3.35 6.03 6.90
C LEU A 19 -4.16 5.31 5.82
N ALA A 20 -4.78 4.18 6.15
CA ALA A 20 -5.62 3.44 5.23
C ALA A 20 -6.88 4.23 4.87
N GLN A 21 -7.59 4.79 5.84
CA GLN A 21 -8.80 5.58 5.60
C GLN A 21 -8.51 6.77 4.69
N ASP A 22 -7.50 7.58 5.04
CA ASP A 22 -7.13 8.77 4.26
C ASP A 22 -6.72 8.39 2.83
N GLY A 23 -5.85 7.39 2.69
CA GLY A 23 -5.39 6.90 1.40
C GLY A 23 -6.52 6.36 0.52
N PHE A 24 -7.42 5.56 1.09
CA PHE A 24 -8.56 5.01 0.35
C PHE A 24 -9.61 6.06 0.01
N GLU A 25 -9.78 7.09 0.84
CA GLU A 25 -10.65 8.23 0.53
C GLU A 25 -10.13 9.00 -0.68
N GLU A 26 -8.82 9.32 -0.71
CA GLU A 26 -8.18 9.97 -1.86
C GLU A 26 -8.30 9.14 -3.14
N ILE A 27 -7.94 7.84 -3.08
CA ILE A 27 -8.06 6.92 -4.22
C ILE A 27 -9.50 6.90 -4.74
N ARG A 28 -10.48 6.79 -3.83
CA ARG A 28 -11.91 6.75 -4.20
C ARG A 28 -12.37 8.04 -4.85
N ALA A 29 -11.92 9.20 -4.35
CA ALA A 29 -12.26 10.49 -4.93
C ALA A 29 -11.71 10.62 -6.35
N ILE A 30 -10.43 10.29 -6.56
CA ILE A 30 -9.79 10.35 -7.87
C ILE A 30 -10.44 9.37 -8.85
N ALA A 31 -10.70 8.14 -8.42
CA ALA A 31 -11.36 7.13 -9.25
C ALA A 31 -12.76 7.57 -9.68
N LYS A 32 -13.56 8.17 -8.77
CA LYS A 32 -14.87 8.72 -9.12
C LYS A 32 -14.78 9.83 -10.15
N LEU A 33 -13.83 10.76 -9.99
CA LEU A 33 -13.62 11.85 -10.94
C LEU A 33 -13.20 11.33 -12.32
N ALA A 34 -12.30 10.34 -12.37
CA ALA A 34 -11.89 9.70 -13.61
C ALA A 34 -13.07 9.00 -14.31
N LEU A 35 -13.92 8.29 -13.55
CA LEU A 35 -15.11 7.64 -14.08
C LEU A 35 -16.12 8.67 -14.63
N MET A 36 -16.38 9.75 -13.90
CA MET A 36 -17.26 10.83 -14.37
C MET A 36 -16.72 11.51 -15.64
N ALA A 37 -15.40 11.65 -15.77
CA ALA A 37 -14.80 12.21 -16.97
C ALA A 37 -15.11 11.36 -18.21
N LEU A 38 -15.10 10.04 -18.08
CA LEU A 38 -15.42 9.09 -19.16
C LEU A 38 -16.88 9.16 -19.62
N GLU A 39 -17.78 9.75 -18.84
CA GLU A 39 -19.19 9.97 -19.23
C GLU A 39 -19.35 11.20 -20.15
N THR A 40 -18.28 11.97 -20.38
CA THR A 40 -18.30 13.18 -21.20
C THR A 40 -17.40 13.04 -22.44
N PRO A 41 -17.79 13.59 -23.61
CA PRO A 41 -16.93 13.59 -24.79
C PRO A 41 -15.58 14.28 -24.56
N ALA A 42 -15.53 15.31 -23.72
CA ALA A 42 -14.29 16.02 -23.39
C ALA A 42 -13.33 15.13 -22.59
N GLY A 43 -13.84 14.41 -21.58
CA GLY A 43 -13.02 13.50 -20.78
C GLY A 43 -12.59 12.24 -21.54
N GLN A 44 -13.45 11.70 -22.41
CA GLN A 44 -13.07 10.59 -23.30
C GLN A 44 -11.91 10.95 -24.25
N ASN A 45 -11.84 12.21 -24.68
CA ASN A 45 -10.79 12.72 -25.56
C ASN A 45 -9.55 13.22 -24.80
N SER A 46 -9.40 12.91 -23.50
CA SER A 46 -8.26 13.34 -22.69
C SER A 46 -7.52 12.17 -22.04
N PRO A 47 -6.82 11.33 -22.84
CA PRO A 47 -6.10 10.17 -22.32
C PRO A 47 -4.98 10.55 -21.34
N GLU A 48 -4.31 11.69 -21.51
CA GLU A 48 -3.29 12.18 -20.58
C GLU A 48 -3.87 12.49 -19.20
N THR A 49 -5.08 13.05 -19.13
CA THR A 49 -5.74 13.34 -17.83
C THR A 49 -6.07 12.04 -17.09
N LEU A 50 -6.57 11.03 -17.82
CA LEU A 50 -6.84 9.71 -17.24
C LEU A 50 -5.55 9.01 -16.81
N ALA A 51 -4.48 9.10 -17.60
CA ALA A 51 -3.17 8.58 -17.22
C ALA A 51 -2.66 9.20 -15.92
N ARG A 52 -2.77 10.54 -15.78
CA ARG A 52 -2.43 11.24 -14.53
C ARG A 52 -3.28 10.81 -13.34
N ALA A 53 -4.58 10.57 -13.55
CA ALA A 53 -5.46 10.06 -12.50
C ALA A 53 -5.04 8.65 -12.06
N PHE A 54 -4.68 7.76 -13.00
CA PHE A 54 -4.19 6.42 -12.67
C PHE A 54 -2.81 6.44 -12.01
N GLU A 55 -1.88 7.28 -12.47
CA GLU A 55 -0.58 7.50 -11.82
C GLU A 55 -0.76 7.99 -10.37
N ALA A 56 -1.71 8.89 -10.12
CA ALA A 56 -2.01 9.37 -8.77
C ALA A 56 -2.57 8.25 -7.89
N ILE A 57 -3.54 7.47 -8.38
CA ILE A 57 -4.08 6.31 -7.64
C ILE A 57 -2.97 5.31 -7.30
N TRP A 58 -2.11 5.00 -8.28
CA TRP A 58 -0.97 4.11 -8.10
C TRP A 58 -0.02 4.62 -7.02
N GLY A 59 0.41 5.88 -7.13
CA GLY A 59 1.34 6.48 -6.17
C GLY A 59 0.78 6.57 -4.76
N ILE A 60 -0.52 6.85 -4.60
CA ILE A 60 -1.17 6.83 -3.28
C ILE A 60 -1.18 5.40 -2.72
N SER A 61 -1.49 4.41 -3.56
CA SER A 61 -1.53 3.00 -3.15
C SER A 61 -0.16 2.53 -2.66
N GLU A 62 0.91 2.78 -3.41
CA GLU A 62 2.29 2.42 -3.00
C GLU A 62 2.71 3.15 -1.72
N ARG A 63 2.38 4.43 -1.60
CA ARG A 63 2.71 5.23 -0.41
C ARG A 63 2.02 4.69 0.83
N VAL A 64 0.73 4.39 0.75
CA VAL A 64 -0.07 3.90 1.89
C VAL A 64 0.36 2.49 2.27
N GLU A 65 0.55 1.60 1.29
CA GLU A 65 1.06 0.25 1.53
C GLU A 65 2.44 0.28 2.20
N GLY A 66 3.36 1.09 1.67
CA GLY A 66 4.71 1.23 2.22
C GLY A 66 4.70 1.74 3.66
N ALA A 67 3.89 2.76 3.95
CA ALA A 67 3.77 3.30 5.31
C ALA A 67 3.20 2.28 6.30
N ILE A 68 2.11 1.59 5.93
CA ILE A 68 1.49 0.55 6.77
C ILE A 68 2.47 -0.59 7.02
N SER A 69 3.20 -1.02 5.98
CA SER A 69 4.20 -2.08 6.10
C SER A 69 5.36 -1.66 7.02
N SER A 70 5.88 -0.44 6.87
CA SER A 70 6.94 0.10 7.72
C SER A 70 6.50 0.15 9.19
N ASN A 71 5.32 0.69 9.45
CA ASN A 71 4.75 0.76 10.80
C ASN A 71 4.56 -0.65 11.41
N ALA A 72 4.11 -1.60 10.61
CA ALA A 72 3.95 -2.98 11.05
C ALA A 72 5.30 -3.64 11.36
N GLU A 73 6.34 -3.36 10.57
CA GLU A 73 7.71 -3.85 10.81
C GLU A 73 8.30 -3.31 12.12
N GLU A 74 8.08 -2.02 12.41
CA GLU A 74 8.51 -1.41 13.67
C GLU A 74 7.94 -2.12 14.90
N VAL A 75 6.76 -2.72 14.77
CA VAL A 75 6.12 -3.51 15.83
C VAL A 75 6.23 -5.03 15.67
N GLY A 76 7.07 -5.51 14.75
CA GLY A 76 7.28 -6.94 14.50
C GLY A 76 6.03 -7.67 13.99
N CYS A 77 5.07 -6.95 13.42
CA CYS A 77 3.83 -7.44 12.87
C CYS A 77 3.76 -7.28 11.34
N ASN A 78 4.90 -7.07 10.68
CA ASN A 78 4.93 -6.96 9.23
C ASN A 78 4.41 -8.24 8.56
N TYR A 79 3.80 -8.06 7.39
CA TYR A 79 3.42 -9.19 6.57
C TYR A 79 4.68 -9.91 6.07
N VAL A 80 4.70 -11.23 6.24
CA VAL A 80 5.78 -12.10 5.77
C VAL A 80 5.19 -13.12 4.79
N ASP A 81 5.66 -13.09 3.53
CA ASP A 81 5.36 -14.17 2.59
C ASP A 81 6.19 -15.41 2.96
N SER A 82 5.66 -16.20 3.88
CA SER A 82 6.26 -17.46 4.32
C SER A 82 6.61 -18.42 3.18
N ARG A 83 5.88 -18.36 2.04
CA ARG A 83 6.19 -19.17 0.86
C ARG A 83 7.40 -18.61 0.13
N PHE A 84 7.52 -17.29 0.00
CA PHE A 84 8.73 -16.66 -0.51
C PHE A 84 9.95 -16.98 0.35
N GLU A 85 9.84 -16.83 1.67
CA GLU A 85 10.93 -17.18 2.58
C GLU A 85 11.36 -18.63 2.45
N SER A 86 10.39 -19.56 2.37
CA SER A 86 10.66 -20.98 2.17
C SER A 86 11.41 -21.24 0.86
N ARG A 87 11.01 -20.57 -0.24
CA ARG A 87 11.71 -20.67 -1.54
C ARG A 87 13.12 -20.08 -1.47
N ALA A 88 13.28 -18.91 -0.84
CA ALA A 88 14.58 -18.23 -0.70
C ALA A 88 15.55 -19.07 0.14
N LYS A 89 15.07 -19.67 1.24
CA LYS A 89 15.87 -20.57 2.09
C LYS A 89 16.35 -21.80 1.32
N ALA A 90 15.47 -22.47 0.58
CA ALA A 90 15.84 -23.62 -0.24
C ALA A 90 16.88 -23.25 -1.32
N MET A 91 16.77 -22.08 -1.94
CA MET A 91 17.78 -21.59 -2.90
C MET A 91 19.13 -21.30 -2.25
N ALA A 92 19.15 -20.72 -1.04
CA ALA A 92 20.37 -20.47 -0.30
C ALA A 92 21.07 -21.77 0.11
N GLU A 93 20.32 -22.75 0.62
CA GLU A 93 20.83 -24.08 0.97
C GLU A 93 21.43 -24.79 -0.26
N ALA A 94 20.76 -24.73 -1.42
CA ALA A 94 21.25 -25.32 -2.67
C ALA A 94 22.52 -24.64 -3.22
N ARG A 95 22.81 -23.38 -2.87
CA ARG A 95 24.04 -22.68 -3.27
C ARG A 95 25.25 -23.02 -2.39
N HIS A 96 25.01 -23.63 -1.23
CA HIS A 96 26.04 -24.02 -0.27
C HIS A 96 26.24 -25.55 -0.17
N ALA A 97 25.53 -26.32 -1.00
CA ALA A 97 25.68 -27.77 -1.15
C ALA A 97 26.55 -28.11 -2.37
#